data_AF-A0A9P4JRZ8-F1
#
_entry.id   AF-A0A9P4JRZ8-F1
#
_cell.length_a   1.000
_cell.length_b   1.000
_cell.length_c   1.000
_cell.angle_alpha   90.00
_cell.angle_beta   90.00
_cell.angle_gamma   90.00
#
_symmetry.space_group_name_H-M   'P 1'
#
loop_
_entity.id
_entity.type
_entity.pdbx_description
1 polymer ?
#
loop_
_entity_poly.entity_id
_entity_poly.type
_entity_poly.pdbx_seq_one_letter_code
_entity_poly.pdbx_strand_id
1 'polypeptide(L)'
;MPSISETLTASSRPLPDPSRLAPEDAYYKSPPRRPRQLSPLGTGGIDGPPSGVRRKREKDRARSSSRRRKGAYKKLLWFKQPFPDNYTDEETFLDHLQRNPRLQPYEFWSLMADSTVIVQHIASVAIFCCCFAAIALERVSPVSVVSWATICTVVCWVVWDHWMGQEEAEAARQAALAENESNEDISSLSSTISGKEPQGLGLTLPNGTTYRPGHSHSASATSITSNASNSSKTGPAYDSSNYSHYPPYVDPASSLSPRNQQRLTTLKSAVLIYCALLGLSPILKSLTHSTSLDSIWAISTCLLLMNVAFFDYGGGTGAHLPASISTNSAMMASTVLASRLPSTTHVFSLTLFSIEVFALFPIFRRQLRSISWRGQLTLTYILVIGASGGVFVTLTGGGWGACIAGIILGGIITFFAMAFCSWWLIGLQKYKNEIHGPWDPARPIIRRRWD
;
A
#
# COMPACT_ATOMS: atom_id res chain seq x y z
N MET A 1 -56.06 -23.28 -55.18
CA MET A 1 -56.51 -23.33 -53.77
C MET A 1 -55.33 -23.79 -52.91
N PRO A 2 -55.22 -23.31 -51.66
CA PRO A 2 -54.24 -22.36 -51.09
C PRO A 2 -52.96 -23.08 -50.55
N SER A 3 -51.94 -22.52 -49.89
CA SER A 3 -51.84 -21.39 -48.96
C SER A 3 -50.38 -20.95 -48.70
N ILE A 4 -50.23 -19.67 -48.41
CA ILE A 4 -49.04 -18.92 -47.94
C ILE A 4 -48.62 -19.38 -46.53
N SER A 5 -47.31 -19.34 -46.21
CA SER A 5 -46.81 -19.12 -44.84
C SER A 5 -45.41 -18.52 -44.86
N GLU A 6 -45.31 -17.24 -44.52
CA GLU A 6 -44.08 -16.51 -44.24
C GLU A 6 -43.40 -17.04 -42.97
N THR A 7 -42.13 -17.45 -43.07
CA THR A 7 -41.29 -17.73 -41.90
C THR A 7 -40.58 -16.45 -41.45
N LEU A 8 -41.09 -15.85 -40.37
CA LEU A 8 -40.43 -14.82 -39.57
C LEU A 8 -39.06 -15.32 -39.07
N THR A 9 -37.99 -14.66 -39.48
CA THR A 9 -36.64 -14.82 -38.92
C THR A 9 -36.61 -14.29 -37.48
N ALA A 10 -36.59 -15.21 -36.51
CA ALA A 10 -36.33 -14.87 -35.11
C ALA A 10 -34.87 -14.44 -34.96
N SER A 11 -34.66 -13.18 -34.57
CA SER A 11 -33.37 -12.63 -34.17
C SER A 11 -32.80 -13.44 -32.99
N SER A 12 -31.72 -14.18 -33.24
CA SER A 12 -30.95 -14.88 -32.21
C SER A 12 -30.41 -13.87 -31.20
N ARG A 13 -30.91 -13.91 -29.95
CA ARG A 13 -30.31 -13.19 -28.83
C ARG A 13 -28.94 -13.84 -28.51
N PRO A 14 -27.86 -13.07 -28.36
CA PRO A 14 -26.59 -13.61 -27.88
C PRO A 14 -26.77 -14.15 -26.45
N LEU A 15 -26.03 -15.22 -26.13
CA LEU A 15 -25.99 -15.85 -24.81
C LEU A 15 -25.67 -14.81 -23.73
N PRO A 16 -26.36 -14.82 -22.57
CA PRO A 16 -26.07 -13.91 -21.48
C PRO A 16 -24.64 -14.14 -20.96
N ASP A 17 -23.86 -13.06 -20.94
CA ASP A 17 -22.51 -13.04 -20.40
C ASP A 17 -22.60 -13.19 -18.86
N PRO A 18 -22.03 -14.26 -18.27
CA PRO A 18 -22.11 -14.52 -16.83
C PRO A 18 -21.45 -13.44 -15.96
N SER A 19 -20.71 -12.50 -16.56
CA SER A 19 -20.07 -11.38 -15.87
C SER A 19 -20.93 -10.09 -15.83
N ARG A 20 -22.06 -10.05 -16.55
CA ARG A 20 -22.98 -8.90 -16.62
C ARG A 20 -24.29 -9.22 -15.91
N LEU A 21 -24.72 -8.34 -15.01
CA LEU A 21 -26.06 -8.40 -14.42
C LEU A 21 -27.07 -7.95 -15.48
N ALA A 22 -28.04 -8.80 -15.78
CA ALA A 22 -29.06 -8.46 -16.76
C ALA A 22 -30.11 -7.54 -16.12
N PRO A 23 -30.72 -6.60 -16.86
CA PRO A 23 -31.74 -5.68 -16.34
C PRO A 23 -32.92 -6.40 -15.66
N GLU A 24 -33.24 -7.61 -16.11
CA GLU A 24 -34.26 -8.47 -15.51
C GLU A 24 -34.01 -8.91 -14.05
N ASP A 25 -32.75 -8.95 -13.59
CA ASP A 25 -32.41 -9.36 -12.22
C ASP A 25 -32.67 -8.27 -11.16
N ALA A 26 -32.91 -7.03 -11.61
CA ALA A 26 -33.18 -5.88 -10.73
C ALA A 26 -34.66 -5.79 -10.29
N TYR A 27 -35.58 -6.48 -10.96
CA TYR A 27 -37.01 -6.39 -10.67
C TYR A 27 -37.48 -7.51 -9.74
N TYR A 28 -37.56 -7.21 -8.44
CA TYR A 28 -38.44 -7.97 -7.55
C TYR A 28 -39.88 -7.88 -8.09
N LYS A 29 -40.47 -9.01 -8.49
CA LYS A 29 -41.87 -9.09 -8.94
C LYS A 29 -42.79 -8.68 -7.78
N SER A 30 -43.29 -7.45 -7.82
CA SER A 30 -44.39 -6.98 -6.97
C SER A 30 -45.62 -7.89 -7.16
N PRO A 31 -46.35 -8.26 -6.09
CA PRO A 31 -47.54 -9.10 -6.22
C PRO A 31 -48.67 -8.37 -6.95
N PRO A 32 -49.57 -9.07 -7.66
CA PRO A 32 -50.50 -8.46 -8.60
C PRO A 32 -51.61 -7.68 -7.87
N ARG A 33 -51.85 -6.44 -8.30
CA ARG A 33 -52.99 -5.62 -7.87
C ARG A 33 -54.30 -6.22 -8.40
N ARG A 34 -55.27 -6.45 -7.51
CA ARG A 34 -56.65 -6.84 -7.84
C ARG A 34 -57.36 -5.75 -8.67
N PRO A 35 -58.24 -6.13 -9.63
CA PRO A 35 -59.00 -5.17 -10.43
C PRO A 35 -60.13 -4.55 -9.60
N ARG A 36 -60.27 -3.22 -9.66
CA ARG A 36 -61.34 -2.46 -9.00
C ARG A 36 -62.46 -2.23 -10.02
N GLN A 37 -63.67 -2.72 -9.70
CA GLN A 37 -64.89 -2.63 -10.51
C GLN A 37 -65.33 -1.17 -10.77
N LEU A 38 -65.84 -0.92 -11.97
CA LEU A 38 -66.58 0.29 -12.33
C LEU A 38 -68.01 0.24 -11.76
N SER A 39 -68.54 1.40 -11.36
CA SER A 39 -70.00 1.68 -11.32
C SER A 39 -70.25 3.20 -11.40
N PRO A 40 -71.46 3.62 -11.84
CA PRO A 40 -71.64 4.79 -12.73
C PRO A 40 -72.47 5.93 -12.12
N LEU A 41 -72.32 7.16 -12.63
CA LEU A 41 -73.39 8.16 -12.68
C LEU A 41 -73.09 9.26 -13.72
N GLY A 42 -74.10 9.62 -14.51
CA GLY A 42 -74.09 10.58 -15.64
C GLY A 42 -73.71 12.01 -15.25
N THR A 43 -73.66 13.00 -16.15
CA THR A 43 -74.62 13.42 -17.19
C THR A 43 -73.90 14.55 -17.95
N GLY A 44 -73.81 14.64 -19.28
CA GLY A 44 -74.86 15.06 -20.20
C GLY A 44 -74.44 16.36 -20.93
N GLY A 45 -74.76 16.52 -22.21
CA GLY A 45 -74.79 17.82 -22.90
C GLY A 45 -73.89 17.96 -24.15
N ILE A 46 -74.53 17.85 -25.31
CA ILE A 46 -74.02 18.08 -26.68
C ILE A 46 -74.30 19.56 -27.05
N ASP A 47 -73.45 20.21 -27.86
CA ASP A 47 -73.87 20.97 -29.06
C ASP A 47 -72.75 21.79 -29.73
N GLY A 48 -72.72 21.73 -31.08
CA GLY A 48 -72.34 22.86 -31.94
C GLY A 48 -70.95 22.82 -32.64
N PRO A 49 -70.87 22.86 -33.98
CA PRO A 49 -69.65 22.66 -34.77
C PRO A 49 -68.94 24.00 -35.11
N PRO A 50 -67.66 24.01 -35.54
CA PRO A 50 -67.11 25.19 -36.18
C PRO A 50 -66.68 24.93 -37.64
N SER A 51 -67.24 25.75 -38.51
CA SER A 51 -66.71 26.09 -39.82
C SER A 51 -65.61 27.16 -39.70
N GLY A 52 -64.56 27.04 -40.51
CA GLY A 52 -64.01 28.18 -41.24
C GLY A 52 -62.90 29.05 -40.62
N VAL A 53 -61.66 28.77 -41.05
CA VAL A 53 -60.69 29.72 -41.63
C VAL A 53 -60.01 30.81 -40.76
N ARG A 54 -58.67 30.83 -40.88
CA ARG A 54 -57.71 31.94 -40.68
C ARG A 54 -57.44 32.44 -39.26
N ARG A 55 -56.32 31.96 -38.69
CA ARG A 55 -55.22 32.85 -38.25
C ARG A 55 -53.87 32.16 -38.37
N LYS A 56 -53.26 32.38 -39.53
CA LYS A 56 -51.87 32.06 -39.89
C LYS A 56 -51.04 33.31 -39.60
N ARG A 57 -50.31 33.39 -38.48
CA ARG A 57 -49.06 34.19 -38.37
C ARG A 57 -48.30 34.10 -37.03
N GLU A 58 -48.10 32.92 -36.45
CA GLU A 58 -47.14 32.80 -35.32
C GLU A 58 -46.56 31.39 -35.19
N LYS A 59 -46.01 30.84 -36.28
CA LYS A 59 -45.39 29.50 -36.25
C LYS A 59 -44.03 29.37 -36.91
N ASP A 60 -43.40 30.48 -37.30
CA ASP A 60 -42.16 30.44 -38.10
C ASP A 60 -40.94 31.10 -37.44
N ARG A 61 -41.00 31.52 -36.16
CA ARG A 61 -39.81 32.02 -35.42
C ARG A 61 -39.31 31.13 -34.27
N ALA A 62 -39.92 29.98 -34.02
CA ALA A 62 -39.51 29.05 -32.95
C ALA A 62 -38.93 27.71 -33.47
N ARG A 63 -38.43 27.65 -34.71
CA ARG A 63 -37.94 26.40 -35.32
C ARG A 63 -36.51 26.46 -35.88
N SER A 64 -35.65 27.33 -35.33
CA SER A 64 -34.23 27.37 -35.72
C SER A 64 -33.24 27.53 -34.57
N SER A 65 -33.63 27.13 -33.35
CA SER A 65 -32.62 26.58 -32.44
C SER A 65 -32.31 25.18 -32.95
N SER A 66 -31.16 25.02 -33.61
CA SER A 66 -30.67 23.71 -34.03
C SER A 66 -30.86 22.76 -32.85
N ARG A 67 -31.65 21.68 -33.05
CA ARG A 67 -31.51 20.48 -32.22
C ARG A 67 -30.13 19.93 -32.57
N ARG A 68 -29.08 20.58 -32.07
CA ARG A 68 -27.75 19.98 -31.99
C ARG A 68 -28.03 18.69 -31.23
N ARG A 69 -28.00 17.56 -31.94
CA ARG A 69 -28.18 16.25 -31.33
C ARG A 69 -27.33 16.28 -30.08
N LYS A 70 -27.95 16.24 -28.90
CA LYS A 70 -27.21 16.12 -27.65
C LYS A 70 -26.38 14.86 -27.86
N GLY A 71 -25.06 15.02 -27.99
CA GLY A 71 -24.18 13.87 -28.16
C GLY A 71 -24.38 12.94 -26.97
N ALA A 72 -24.17 11.64 -27.14
CA ALA A 72 -24.18 10.72 -26.01
C ALA A 72 -23.23 11.25 -24.93
N TYR A 73 -23.67 11.19 -23.67
CA TYR A 73 -22.82 11.55 -22.54
C TYR A 73 -21.56 10.68 -22.56
N LYS A 74 -20.40 11.30 -22.30
CA LYS A 74 -19.12 10.58 -22.22
C LYS A 74 -18.50 10.81 -20.86
N LYS A 75 -18.06 9.75 -20.19
CA LYS A 75 -17.39 9.85 -18.90
C LYS A 75 -15.90 10.23 -19.08
N LEU A 76 -15.67 11.47 -19.49
CA LEU A 76 -14.34 12.05 -19.70
C LEU A 76 -14.15 13.19 -18.70
N LEU A 77 -13.14 13.04 -17.83
CA LEU A 77 -12.78 14.08 -16.88
C LEU A 77 -12.28 15.32 -17.63
N TRP A 78 -12.72 16.52 -17.23
CA TRP A 78 -12.33 17.83 -17.78
C TRP A 78 -12.77 18.14 -19.22
N PHE A 79 -13.57 17.27 -19.87
CA PHE A 79 -14.12 17.55 -21.19
C PHE A 79 -15.45 18.29 -21.08
N LYS A 80 -15.57 19.48 -21.68
CA LYS A 80 -16.82 20.27 -21.64
C LYS A 80 -17.92 19.61 -22.49
N GLN A 81 -19.03 19.25 -21.85
CA GLN A 81 -20.17 18.58 -22.48
C GLN A 81 -21.46 19.36 -22.25
N PRO A 82 -22.50 19.18 -23.10
CA PRO A 82 -23.79 19.85 -22.95
C PRO A 82 -24.68 19.19 -21.87
N PHE A 83 -24.06 18.73 -20.78
CA PHE A 83 -24.71 18.08 -19.65
C PHE A 83 -24.22 18.73 -18.35
N PRO A 84 -25.08 18.90 -17.33
CA PRO A 84 -24.65 19.43 -16.04
C PRO A 84 -23.63 18.49 -15.38
N ASP A 85 -22.80 19.03 -14.49
CA ASP A 85 -21.72 18.25 -13.85
C ASP A 85 -22.24 17.05 -13.03
N ASN A 86 -23.47 17.13 -12.51
CA ASN A 86 -24.15 16.04 -11.79
C ASN A 86 -25.01 15.14 -12.69
N TYR A 87 -24.89 15.22 -14.01
CA TYR A 87 -25.67 14.40 -14.93
C TYR A 87 -25.26 12.93 -14.85
N THR A 88 -26.24 12.06 -14.65
CA THR A 88 -26.09 10.60 -14.74
C THR A 88 -27.04 10.10 -15.82
N ASP A 89 -26.55 9.24 -16.71
CA ASP A 89 -27.36 8.67 -17.79
C ASP A 89 -28.18 7.48 -17.26
N GLU A 90 -29.46 7.72 -16.93
CA GLU A 90 -30.35 6.72 -16.29
C GLU A 90 -30.49 5.42 -17.08
N GLU A 91 -30.38 5.48 -18.42
CA GLU A 91 -30.55 4.33 -19.32
C GLU A 91 -29.29 3.44 -19.37
N THR A 92 -28.08 4.02 -19.36
CA THR A 92 -26.82 3.26 -19.50
C THR A 92 -26.06 3.06 -18.19
N PHE A 93 -26.54 3.68 -17.10
CA PHE A 93 -25.86 3.65 -15.80
C PHE A 93 -25.73 2.23 -15.24
N LEU A 94 -26.81 1.45 -15.29
CA LEU A 94 -26.81 0.08 -14.77
C LEU A 94 -26.13 -0.92 -15.71
N ASP A 95 -26.05 -0.61 -17.01
CA ASP A 95 -25.39 -1.48 -18.01
C ASP A 95 -23.88 -1.63 -17.75
N HIS A 96 -23.27 -0.69 -17.04
CA HIS A 96 -21.85 -0.71 -16.70
C HIS A 96 -21.54 -1.40 -15.37
N LEU A 97 -22.56 -1.97 -14.72
CA LEU A 97 -22.43 -2.63 -13.42
C LEU A 97 -21.87 -4.04 -13.62
N GLN A 98 -20.61 -4.22 -13.23
CA GLN A 98 -19.88 -5.48 -13.39
C GLN A 98 -19.68 -6.13 -12.04
N ARG A 99 -19.95 -7.43 -11.95
CA ARG A 99 -19.66 -8.19 -10.73
C ARG A 99 -18.29 -8.81 -10.84
N ASN A 100 -17.46 -8.61 -9.83
CA ASN A 100 -16.14 -9.23 -9.71
C ASN A 100 -15.24 -9.10 -10.97
N PRO A 101 -15.18 -7.95 -11.68
CA PRO A 101 -14.43 -7.84 -12.93
C PRO A 101 -12.92 -8.07 -12.79
N ARG A 102 -12.38 -8.01 -11.56
CA ARG A 102 -10.98 -8.24 -11.23
C ARG A 102 -10.76 -9.47 -10.33
N LEU A 103 -11.63 -10.48 -10.41
CA LEU A 103 -11.41 -11.71 -9.66
C LEU A 103 -10.17 -12.43 -10.20
N GLN A 104 -9.06 -12.29 -9.49
CA GLN A 104 -7.90 -13.15 -9.70
C GLN A 104 -8.09 -14.42 -8.86
N PRO A 105 -8.14 -15.61 -9.47
CA PRO A 105 -8.17 -16.86 -8.70
C PRO A 105 -6.89 -16.94 -7.87
N TYR A 106 -7.00 -17.33 -6.60
CA TYR A 106 -5.80 -17.51 -5.79
C TYR A 106 -5.12 -18.80 -6.22
N GLU A 107 -3.86 -18.74 -6.57
CA GLU A 107 -3.03 -19.94 -6.73
C GLU A 107 -2.63 -20.44 -5.33
N PHE A 108 -2.90 -21.71 -5.03
CA PHE A 108 -2.68 -22.28 -3.69
C PHE A 108 -1.24 -22.05 -3.19
N TRP A 109 -0.26 -22.33 -4.05
CA TRP A 109 1.15 -22.20 -3.68
C TRP A 109 1.58 -20.75 -3.49
N SER A 110 1.04 -19.82 -4.28
CA SER A 110 1.31 -18.37 -4.13
C SER A 110 0.68 -17.84 -2.84
N LEU A 111 -0.52 -18.30 -2.51
CA LEU A 111 -1.21 -17.88 -1.28
C LEU A 111 -0.50 -18.43 -0.03
N MET A 112 -0.06 -19.69 -0.07
CA MET A 112 0.72 -20.28 1.01
C MET A 112 2.06 -19.54 1.20
N ALA A 113 2.70 -19.20 0.08
CA ALA A 113 3.88 -18.35 0.03
C ALA A 113 3.64 -16.97 0.68
N ASP A 114 2.52 -16.30 0.39
CA ASP A 114 2.18 -15.01 1.00
C ASP A 114 1.82 -15.11 2.49
N SER A 115 1.24 -16.24 2.92
CA SER A 115 0.92 -16.51 4.33
C SER A 115 2.17 -16.60 5.24
N THR A 116 3.36 -16.79 4.65
CA THR A 116 4.63 -16.82 5.39
C THR A 116 4.89 -15.55 6.18
N VAL A 117 4.39 -14.39 5.73
CA VAL A 117 4.60 -13.10 6.42
C VAL A 117 3.92 -13.10 7.79
N ILE A 118 2.73 -13.70 7.86
CA ILE A 118 1.97 -13.87 9.09
C ILE A 118 2.72 -14.83 10.02
N VAL A 119 3.15 -15.98 9.48
CA VAL A 119 3.90 -16.98 10.24
C VAL A 119 5.21 -16.41 10.79
N GLN A 120 5.94 -15.63 10.01
CA GLN A 120 7.17 -14.97 10.48
C GLN A 120 6.91 -14.00 11.65
N HIS A 121 5.80 -13.25 11.62
CA HIS A 121 5.46 -12.35 12.74
C HIS A 121 5.10 -13.15 13.99
N ILE A 122 4.23 -14.15 13.87
CA ILE A 122 3.84 -15.02 14.99
C ILE A 122 5.07 -15.75 15.55
N ALA A 123 5.95 -16.26 14.70
CA ALA A 123 7.21 -16.89 15.10
C ALA A 123 8.12 -15.92 15.86
N SER A 124 8.24 -14.66 15.42
CA SER A 124 9.03 -13.65 16.13
C SER A 124 8.47 -13.33 17.53
N VAL A 125 7.14 -13.25 17.67
CA VAL A 125 6.47 -13.09 18.96
C VAL A 125 6.70 -14.31 19.86
N ALA A 126 6.60 -15.52 19.29
CA ALA A 126 6.83 -16.77 20.03
C ALA A 126 8.28 -16.87 20.51
N ILE A 127 9.27 -16.53 19.67
CA ILE A 127 10.69 -16.48 20.04
C ILE A 127 10.89 -15.48 21.19
N PHE A 128 10.31 -14.29 21.09
CA PHE A 128 10.36 -13.30 22.17
C PHE A 128 9.83 -13.85 23.50
N CYS A 129 8.65 -14.47 23.49
CA CYS A 129 8.07 -15.10 24.67
C CYS A 129 8.94 -16.24 25.23
N CYS A 130 9.54 -17.05 24.36
CA CYS A 130 10.44 -18.13 24.77
C CYS A 130 11.72 -17.59 25.41
N CYS A 131 12.31 -16.54 24.85
CA CYS A 131 13.47 -15.87 25.42
C CYS A 131 13.13 -15.24 26.78
N PHE A 132 11.98 -14.58 26.90
CA PHE A 132 11.51 -14.05 28.18
C PHE A 132 11.33 -15.17 29.22
N ALA A 133 10.66 -16.26 28.87
CA ALA A 133 10.47 -17.40 29.75
C ALA A 133 11.81 -18.03 30.17
N ALA A 134 12.76 -18.17 29.24
CA ALA A 134 14.10 -18.70 29.52
C ALA A 134 14.90 -17.81 30.48
N ILE A 135 14.77 -16.48 30.34
CA ILE A 135 15.38 -15.50 31.25
C ILE A 135 14.69 -15.53 32.63
N ALA A 136 13.35 -15.60 32.66
CA ALA A 136 12.57 -15.62 33.89
C ALA A 136 12.78 -16.92 34.70
N LEU A 137 13.04 -18.03 34.02
CA LEU A 137 13.39 -19.32 34.62
C LEU A 137 14.91 -19.48 34.89
N GLU A 138 15.70 -18.41 34.73
CA GLU A 138 17.16 -18.39 34.94
C GLU A 138 17.95 -19.44 34.13
N ARG A 139 17.37 -19.95 33.03
CA ARG A 139 18.02 -20.95 32.16
C ARG A 139 19.06 -20.35 31.23
N VAL A 140 18.86 -19.10 30.84
CA VAL A 140 19.70 -18.38 29.89
C VAL A 140 19.99 -16.99 30.40
N SER A 141 21.24 -16.54 30.27
CA SER A 141 21.61 -15.18 30.66
C SER A 141 20.96 -14.15 29.74
N PRO A 142 20.38 -13.04 30.25
CA PRO A 142 19.80 -12.00 29.40
C PRO A 142 20.84 -11.37 28.46
N VAL A 143 22.08 -11.24 28.94
CA VAL A 143 23.19 -10.65 28.20
C VAL A 143 23.55 -11.50 26.99
N SER A 144 23.55 -12.84 27.12
CA SER A 144 23.81 -13.71 25.97
C SER A 144 22.74 -13.58 24.90
N VAL A 145 21.45 -13.52 25.30
CA VAL A 145 20.33 -13.36 24.34
C VAL A 145 20.46 -12.06 23.55
N VAL A 146 20.65 -10.94 24.25
CA VAL A 146 20.77 -9.63 23.57
C VAL A 146 22.08 -9.52 22.78
N SER A 147 23.18 -10.13 23.24
CA SER A 147 24.43 -10.14 22.48
C SER A 147 24.31 -10.91 21.16
N TRP A 148 23.63 -12.05 21.15
CA TRP A 148 23.40 -12.82 19.93
C TRP A 148 22.43 -12.09 18.98
N ALA A 149 21.38 -11.48 19.53
CA ALA A 149 20.41 -10.71 18.77
C ALA A 149 21.01 -9.42 18.15
N THR A 150 21.84 -8.68 18.91
CA THR A 150 22.60 -7.53 18.38
C THR A 150 23.54 -7.95 17.27
N ILE A 151 24.29 -9.05 17.43
CA ILE A 151 25.16 -9.61 16.36
C ILE A 151 24.34 -9.94 15.12
N CYS A 152 23.20 -10.62 15.28
CA CYS A 152 22.32 -10.94 14.16
C CYS A 152 21.78 -9.68 13.48
N THR A 153 21.40 -8.65 14.25
CA THR A 153 20.93 -7.37 13.73
C THR A 153 22.02 -6.65 12.94
N VAL A 154 23.26 -6.64 13.43
CA VAL A 154 24.41 -6.08 12.72
C VAL A 154 24.70 -6.85 11.43
N VAL A 155 24.67 -8.20 11.47
CA VAL A 155 24.84 -9.03 10.27
C VAL A 155 23.74 -8.74 9.25
N CYS A 156 22.47 -8.69 9.66
CA CYS A 156 21.35 -8.32 8.80
C CYS A 156 21.55 -6.93 8.17
N TRP A 157 22.03 -5.96 8.95
CA TRP A 157 22.33 -4.61 8.47
C TRP A 157 23.47 -4.59 7.45
N VAL A 158 24.56 -5.34 7.69
CA VAL A 158 25.68 -5.45 6.74
C VAL A 158 25.25 -6.14 5.45
N VAL A 159 24.45 -7.21 5.54
CA VAL A 159 23.91 -7.91 4.37
C VAL A 159 22.99 -6.98 3.56
N TRP A 160 22.13 -6.22 4.24
CA TRP A 160 21.28 -5.22 3.63
C TRP A 160 22.09 -4.13 2.91
N ASP A 161 23.08 -3.55 3.60
CA ASP A 161 23.94 -2.50 3.06
C ASP A 161 24.78 -2.99 1.87
N HIS A 162 25.28 -4.23 1.92
CA HIS A 162 25.96 -4.86 0.79
C HIS A 162 25.02 -5.03 -0.41
N TRP A 163 23.78 -5.48 -0.18
CA TRP A 163 22.80 -5.62 -1.25
C TRP A 163 22.46 -4.28 -1.90
N MET A 164 22.11 -3.27 -1.09
CA MET A 164 21.83 -1.92 -1.58
C MET A 164 23.01 -1.33 -2.36
N GLY A 165 24.24 -1.64 -1.92
CA GLY A 165 25.46 -1.28 -2.63
C GLY A 165 25.53 -1.83 -4.06
N GLN A 166 25.04 -3.05 -4.29
CA GLN A 166 25.00 -3.68 -5.61
C GLN A 166 23.94 -3.05 -6.51
N GLU A 167 22.72 -2.83 -5.99
CA GLU A 167 21.63 -2.23 -6.79
C GLU A 167 21.99 -0.82 -7.26
N GLU A 168 22.57 0.01 -6.39
CA GLU A 168 23.04 1.34 -6.77
C GLU A 168 24.19 1.30 -7.79
N ALA A 169 25.09 0.31 -7.69
CA ALA A 169 26.18 0.13 -8.67
C ALA A 169 25.65 -0.33 -10.04
N GLU A 170 24.64 -1.21 -10.06
CA GLU A 170 23.96 -1.63 -11.27
C GLU A 170 23.16 -0.47 -11.90
N ALA A 171 22.46 0.32 -11.10
CA ALA A 171 21.76 1.52 -11.56
C ALA A 171 22.74 2.57 -12.12
N ALA A 172 23.88 2.79 -11.48
CA ALA A 172 24.91 3.70 -11.99
C ALA A 172 25.52 3.19 -13.31
N ARG A 173 25.73 1.88 -13.45
CA ARG A 173 26.17 1.26 -14.72
C ARG A 173 25.11 1.43 -15.81
N GLN A 174 23.83 1.22 -15.51
CA GLN A 174 22.74 1.42 -16.47
C GLN A 174 22.62 2.90 -16.89
N ALA A 175 22.77 3.84 -15.95
CA ALA A 175 22.78 5.26 -16.26
C ALA A 175 23.97 5.64 -17.16
N ALA A 176 25.17 5.11 -16.89
CA ALA A 176 26.35 5.35 -17.74
C ALA A 176 26.20 4.76 -19.15
N LEU A 177 25.56 3.58 -19.28
CA LEU A 177 25.24 2.99 -20.59
C LEU A 177 24.22 3.84 -21.34
N ALA A 178 23.16 4.32 -20.67
CA ALA A 178 22.16 5.20 -21.28
C ALA A 178 22.76 6.55 -21.72
N GLU A 179 23.71 7.10 -20.96
CA GLU A 179 24.43 8.32 -21.34
C GLU A 179 25.32 8.09 -22.57
N ASN A 180 26.01 6.95 -22.65
CA ASN A 180 26.80 6.58 -23.82
C ASN A 180 25.92 6.37 -25.07
N GLU A 181 24.78 5.68 -24.97
CA GLU A 181 23.83 5.54 -26.08
C GLU A 181 23.29 6.90 -26.53
N SER A 182 22.94 7.78 -25.59
CA SER A 182 22.48 9.14 -25.93
C SER A 182 23.57 9.98 -26.62
N ASN A 183 24.83 9.81 -26.25
CA ASN A 183 25.96 10.50 -26.88
C ASN A 183 26.28 9.92 -28.28
N GLU A 184 26.12 8.61 -28.49
CA GLU A 184 26.26 7.98 -29.81
C GLU A 184 25.15 8.44 -30.79
N ASP A 185 23.90 8.54 -30.32
CA ASP A 185 22.77 9.08 -31.11
C ASP A 185 22.98 10.55 -31.51
N ILE A 186 23.61 11.36 -30.67
CA ILE A 186 23.98 12.75 -30.99
C ILE A 186 25.14 12.77 -32.01
N SER A 187 26.11 11.87 -31.88
CA SER A 187 27.27 11.79 -32.78
C SER A 187 26.91 11.32 -34.19
N SER A 188 25.95 10.39 -34.31
CA SER A 188 25.46 9.88 -35.59
C SER A 188 24.66 10.95 -36.35
N LEU A 189 23.92 11.83 -35.66
CA LEU A 189 23.24 12.97 -36.28
C LEU A 189 24.23 14.03 -36.81
N SER A 190 25.34 14.26 -36.09
CA SER A 190 26.40 15.21 -36.50
C SER A 190 27.21 14.76 -37.72
N SER A 191 27.30 13.44 -37.97
CA SER A 191 28.01 12.90 -39.14
C SER A 191 27.30 13.14 -40.48
N THR A 192 26.05 13.62 -40.47
CA THR A 192 25.25 13.87 -41.68
C THR A 192 25.35 15.30 -42.23
N ILE A 193 26.06 16.21 -41.54
CA ILE A 193 26.23 17.61 -41.99
C ILE A 193 27.71 17.96 -42.01
N SER A 194 28.42 17.46 -43.03
CA SER A 194 29.75 17.95 -43.38
C SER A 194 29.91 18.07 -44.89
N GLY A 195 29.69 19.30 -45.38
CA GLY A 195 30.56 19.97 -46.36
C GLY A 195 30.50 19.58 -47.83
N LYS A 196 29.58 20.18 -48.59
CA LYS A 196 29.89 20.70 -49.93
C LYS A 196 29.48 22.17 -49.99
N GLU A 197 30.48 23.06 -49.97
CA GLU A 197 30.32 24.44 -50.42
C GLU A 197 29.94 24.48 -51.91
N PRO A 198 29.16 25.48 -52.31
CA PRO A 198 29.58 26.26 -53.46
C PRO A 198 29.65 27.76 -53.15
N GLN A 199 30.67 28.37 -53.74
CA GLN A 199 30.99 29.80 -53.73
C GLN A 199 29.93 30.62 -54.47
N GLY A 200 29.64 31.83 -53.99
CA GLY A 200 28.80 32.80 -54.72
C GLY A 200 28.67 34.16 -54.02
N LEU A 201 29.49 35.12 -54.48
CA LEU A 201 29.43 36.58 -54.38
C LEU A 201 28.18 37.24 -53.75
N GLY A 202 28.39 38.24 -52.86
CA GLY A 202 27.44 39.36 -52.71
C GLY A 202 27.44 40.14 -51.40
N LEU A 203 28.25 41.21 -51.34
CA LEU A 203 28.06 42.51 -50.66
C LEU A 203 27.37 42.67 -49.27
N THR A 204 28.12 43.37 -48.40
CA THR A 204 27.75 44.51 -47.52
C THR A 204 27.12 44.34 -46.11
N LEU A 205 27.92 44.78 -45.13
CA LEU A 205 27.68 45.39 -43.79
C LEU A 205 26.49 46.39 -43.69
N PRO A 206 26.18 47.02 -42.52
CA PRO A 206 26.09 46.56 -41.11
C PRO A 206 24.87 47.16 -40.33
N ASN A 207 24.37 46.51 -39.26
CA ASN A 207 23.65 47.08 -38.08
C ASN A 207 22.93 45.93 -37.35
N GLY A 208 22.75 45.84 -36.03
CA GLY A 208 22.96 46.75 -34.91
C GLY A 208 21.98 46.37 -33.79
N THR A 209 22.47 46.20 -32.55
CA THR A 209 21.74 46.14 -31.25
C THR A 209 20.86 44.88 -31.02
N THR A 210 20.72 44.21 -29.86
CA THR A 210 20.86 44.48 -28.41
C THR A 210 20.80 43.07 -27.74
N TYR A 211 21.62 42.63 -26.77
CA TYR A 211 21.38 42.76 -25.31
C TYR A 211 22.48 42.01 -24.52
N ARG A 212 22.99 42.69 -23.48
CA ARG A 212 23.71 42.23 -22.27
C ARG A 212 22.76 41.44 -21.33
N PRO A 213 23.15 40.88 -20.14
CA PRO A 213 24.26 41.20 -19.20
C PRO A 213 24.98 39.94 -18.62
N GLY A 214 25.97 39.93 -17.71
CA GLY A 214 26.56 40.93 -16.81
C GLY A 214 26.31 40.60 -15.32
N HIS A 215 27.39 40.25 -14.57
CA HIS A 215 27.63 40.34 -13.10
C HIS A 215 26.65 39.64 -12.11
N SER A 216 27.06 39.12 -10.95
CA SER A 216 27.60 39.86 -9.80
C SER A 216 28.17 38.98 -8.67
N HIS A 217 28.97 39.65 -7.81
CA HIS A 217 29.62 39.19 -6.59
C HIS A 217 28.72 39.31 -5.33
N SER A 218 29.08 38.51 -4.30
CA SER A 218 29.17 38.83 -2.85
C SER A 218 27.92 39.29 -2.06
N ALA A 219 27.63 38.63 -0.94
CA ALA A 219 27.85 39.21 0.40
C ALA A 219 27.17 38.36 1.50
N SER A 220 27.96 37.97 2.50
CA SER A 220 27.50 37.49 3.79
C SER A 220 27.07 38.67 4.67
N ALA A 221 26.04 38.50 5.50
CA ALA A 221 25.91 39.21 6.77
C ALA A 221 25.04 38.42 7.76
N THR A 222 25.63 38.24 8.94
CA THR A 222 25.16 37.63 10.19
C THR A 222 23.93 38.28 10.82
N SER A 223 23.13 37.48 11.54
CA SER A 223 22.60 37.89 12.85
C SER A 223 22.21 36.69 13.74
N ILE A 224 22.62 36.79 15.00
CA ILE A 224 22.33 35.91 16.13
C ILE A 224 21.08 36.46 16.81
N THR A 225 20.11 35.62 17.19
CA THR A 225 19.41 35.66 18.51
C THR A 225 18.28 34.63 18.61
N SER A 226 18.24 33.96 19.76
CA SER A 226 17.20 33.07 20.27
C SER A 226 16.05 33.85 20.92
N ASN A 227 14.78 33.43 20.73
CA ASN A 227 13.87 33.08 21.84
C ASN A 227 12.47 32.66 21.35
N ALA A 228 11.86 31.80 22.16
CA ALA A 228 10.55 31.20 22.02
C ALA A 228 9.37 32.17 22.16
N SER A 229 8.26 31.88 21.49
CA SER A 229 6.89 31.93 22.08
C SER A 229 5.82 31.44 21.11
N ASN A 230 4.93 30.59 21.64
CA ASN A 230 3.65 30.15 21.07
C ASN A 230 2.80 31.31 20.51
N SER A 231 2.10 31.08 19.40
CA SER A 231 0.65 31.28 19.36
C SER A 231 0.01 30.62 18.13
N SER A 232 -1.12 29.98 18.43
CA SER A 232 -2.10 29.35 17.56
C SER A 232 -2.54 30.21 16.37
N LYS A 233 -2.69 29.58 15.19
CA LYS A 233 -3.75 29.92 14.22
C LYS A 233 -4.11 28.70 13.36
N THR A 234 -5.40 28.46 13.35
CA THR A 234 -6.20 27.46 12.63
C THR A 234 -6.06 27.57 11.10
N GLY A 235 -5.95 26.44 10.40
CA GLY A 235 -5.98 26.31 8.94
C GLY A 235 -6.03 24.83 8.52
N PRO A 236 -6.59 24.50 7.34
CA PRO A 236 -7.48 23.34 7.14
C PRO A 236 -6.78 21.99 6.94
N ALA A 237 -7.58 20.94 7.05
CA ALA A 237 -7.26 19.53 6.89
C ALA A 237 -6.28 19.26 5.73
N TYR A 238 -5.09 18.76 6.08
CA TYR A 238 -4.14 18.22 5.12
C TYR A 238 -4.44 16.74 4.87
N ASP A 239 -4.72 16.48 3.60
CA ASP A 239 -4.74 15.20 2.94
C ASP A 239 -3.43 14.43 3.25
N SER A 240 -3.54 13.32 3.96
CA SER A 240 -2.43 12.42 4.30
C SER A 240 -2.11 11.54 3.09
N SER A 241 -1.59 12.15 2.03
CA SER A 241 -1.20 11.46 0.80
C SER A 241 0.05 12.07 0.21
N ASN A 242 1.18 11.96 0.93
CA ASN A 242 2.51 11.93 0.34
C ASN A 242 3.52 11.50 1.42
N TYR A 243 3.89 10.21 1.41
CA TYR A 243 5.21 9.82 1.88
C TYR A 243 6.21 10.46 0.91
N SER A 244 6.53 11.73 1.18
CA SER A 244 7.62 12.42 0.53
C SER A 244 8.88 11.66 0.93
N HIS A 245 9.44 10.91 0.01
CA HIS A 245 10.76 10.33 0.13
C HIS A 245 11.74 11.51 0.25
N TYR A 246 11.99 11.96 1.48
CA TYR A 246 13.04 12.93 1.73
C TYR A 246 14.36 12.24 1.35
N PRO A 247 15.14 12.79 0.40
CA PRO A 247 16.45 12.24 0.12
C PRO A 247 17.26 12.20 1.41
N PRO A 248 18.11 11.18 1.62
CA PRO A 248 18.92 11.07 2.82
C PRO A 248 19.69 12.39 3.03
N TYR A 249 19.76 12.87 4.27
CA TYR A 249 20.51 14.08 4.61
C TYR A 249 21.97 13.89 4.19
N VAL A 250 22.37 14.57 3.13
CA VAL A 250 23.77 14.67 2.69
C VAL A 250 24.25 16.03 3.11
N ASP A 251 25.22 16.07 4.02
CA ASP A 251 25.84 17.33 4.44
C ASP A 251 26.81 17.79 3.34
N PRO A 252 26.50 18.85 2.57
CA PRO A 252 27.30 19.27 1.42
C PRO A 252 28.69 19.78 1.82
N ALA A 253 28.92 20.06 3.11
CA ALA A 253 30.20 20.50 3.65
C ALA A 253 31.16 19.36 4.04
N SER A 254 30.70 18.10 4.00
CA SER A 254 31.49 16.96 4.47
C SER A 254 32.16 16.20 3.31
N SER A 255 33.44 15.88 3.47
CA SER A 255 34.25 15.14 2.48
C SER A 255 33.97 13.62 2.46
N LEU A 256 33.03 13.15 3.29
CA LEU A 256 32.67 11.75 3.41
C LEU A 256 31.65 11.37 2.34
N SER A 257 31.81 10.18 1.74
CA SER A 257 30.81 9.59 0.84
C SER A 257 29.41 9.62 1.47
N PRO A 258 28.33 9.93 0.73
CA PRO A 258 26.97 10.03 1.26
C PRO A 258 26.52 8.75 2.00
N ARG A 259 27.00 7.58 1.58
CA ARG A 259 26.75 6.31 2.27
C ARG A 259 27.38 6.27 3.66
N ASN A 260 28.61 6.76 3.82
CA ASN A 260 29.28 6.80 5.12
C ASN A 260 28.56 7.77 6.07
N GLN A 261 27.98 8.86 5.55
CA GLN A 261 27.16 9.77 6.35
C GLN A 261 25.89 9.07 6.85
N GLN A 262 25.21 8.30 6.00
CA GLN A 262 24.03 7.51 6.40
C GLN A 262 24.38 6.41 7.42
N ARG A 263 25.54 5.78 7.30
CA ARG A 263 26.05 4.82 8.31
C ARG A 263 26.36 5.49 9.65
N LEU A 264 26.93 6.70 9.62
CA LEU A 264 27.21 7.46 10.84
C LEU A 264 25.95 7.97 11.53
N THR A 265 24.93 8.39 10.77
CA THR A 265 23.65 8.83 11.36
C THR A 265 22.89 7.67 11.99
N THR A 266 22.89 6.50 11.36
CA THR A 266 22.30 5.26 11.92
C THR A 266 23.08 4.75 13.13
N LEU A 267 24.42 4.81 13.12
CA LEU A 267 25.22 4.49 14.30
C LEU A 267 24.95 5.48 15.45
N LYS A 268 24.87 6.79 15.14
CA LYS A 268 24.56 7.83 16.11
C LYS A 268 23.19 7.58 16.76
N SER A 269 22.15 7.28 15.99
CA SER A 269 20.84 6.97 16.56
C SER A 269 20.84 5.69 17.40
N ALA A 270 21.56 4.64 16.97
CA ALA A 270 21.70 3.41 17.73
C ALA A 270 22.39 3.64 19.09
N VAL A 271 23.48 4.43 19.11
CA VAL A 271 24.17 4.80 20.36
C VAL A 271 23.25 5.61 21.27
N LEU A 272 22.47 6.55 20.72
CA LEU A 272 21.51 7.32 21.50
C LEU A 272 20.43 6.44 22.13
N ILE A 273 19.89 5.47 21.38
CA ILE A 273 18.91 4.50 21.90
C ILE A 273 19.55 3.67 23.01
N TYR A 274 20.76 3.15 22.80
CA TYR A 274 21.47 2.35 23.80
C TYR A 274 21.71 3.14 25.10
N CYS A 275 22.23 4.36 25.01
CA CYS A 275 22.45 5.23 26.17
C CYS A 275 21.14 5.61 26.88
N ALA A 276 20.08 5.90 26.12
CA ALA A 276 18.77 6.20 26.68
C ALA A 276 18.18 5.00 27.45
N LEU A 277 18.27 3.80 26.89
CA LEU A 277 17.80 2.58 27.57
C LEU A 277 18.57 2.31 28.86
N LEU A 278 19.90 2.52 28.87
CA LEU A 278 20.69 2.38 30.09
C LEU A 278 20.22 3.35 31.19
N GLY A 279 19.97 4.62 30.84
CA GLY A 279 19.47 5.62 31.78
C GLY A 279 18.04 5.35 32.26
N LEU A 280 17.17 4.84 31.39
CA LEU A 280 15.76 4.56 31.70
C LEU A 280 15.53 3.21 32.37
N SER A 281 16.49 2.29 32.33
CA SER A 281 16.35 0.93 32.85
C SER A 281 15.91 0.85 34.33
N PRO A 282 16.43 1.68 35.26
CA PRO A 282 15.94 1.69 36.64
C PRO A 282 14.47 2.12 36.75
N ILE A 283 14.05 3.08 35.93
CA ILE A 283 12.67 3.59 35.89
C ILE A 283 11.75 2.47 35.36
N LEU A 284 12.13 1.85 34.24
CA LEU A 284 11.40 0.72 33.65
C LEU A 284 11.27 -0.44 34.65
N LYS A 285 12.33 -0.75 35.42
CA LYS A 285 12.27 -1.76 36.49
C LYS A 285 11.21 -1.43 37.55
N SER A 286 11.11 -0.18 37.96
CA SER A 286 10.17 0.23 39.00
C SER A 286 8.71 0.36 38.53
N LEU A 287 8.48 0.40 37.21
CA LEU A 287 7.20 0.81 36.60
C LEU A 287 6.00 -0.01 37.06
N THR A 288 6.11 -1.34 37.14
CA THR A 288 4.98 -2.23 37.46
C THR A 288 5.14 -2.94 38.82
N HIS A 289 5.99 -2.41 39.69
CA HIS A 289 6.28 -3.06 40.98
C HIS A 289 5.03 -3.20 41.86
N SER A 290 4.13 -2.20 41.84
CA SER A 290 2.87 -2.19 42.59
C SER A 290 1.73 -3.00 41.94
N THR A 291 1.92 -3.51 40.72
CA THR A 291 0.89 -4.28 40.00
C THR A 291 1.03 -5.78 40.28
N SER A 292 -0.09 -6.49 40.41
CA SER A 292 -0.10 -7.94 40.62
C SER A 292 0.40 -8.71 39.39
N LEU A 293 1.03 -9.86 39.61
CA LEU A 293 1.58 -10.71 38.54
C LEU A 293 0.48 -11.18 37.57
N ASP A 294 -0.68 -11.60 38.08
CA ASP A 294 -1.78 -12.09 37.25
C ASP A 294 -2.28 -11.03 36.26
N SER A 295 -2.40 -9.78 36.72
CA SER A 295 -2.78 -8.65 35.87
C SER A 295 -1.71 -8.37 34.81
N ILE A 296 -0.43 -8.51 35.17
CA ILE A 296 0.69 -8.31 34.24
C ILE A 296 0.65 -9.35 33.11
N TRP A 297 0.47 -10.63 33.44
CA TRP A 297 0.33 -11.68 32.43
C TRP A 297 -0.90 -11.46 31.53
N ALA A 298 -2.02 -11.01 32.09
CA ALA A 298 -3.22 -10.71 31.33
C ALA A 298 -3.02 -9.52 30.38
N ILE A 299 -2.48 -8.40 30.88
CA ILE A 299 -2.23 -7.20 30.09
C ILE A 299 -1.16 -7.46 29.03
N SER A 300 -0.07 -8.17 29.34
CA SER A 300 0.96 -8.51 28.35
C SER A 300 0.41 -9.41 27.26
N THR A 301 -0.39 -10.41 27.61
CA THR A 301 -1.03 -11.30 26.63
C THR A 301 -1.99 -10.52 25.74
N CYS A 302 -2.82 -9.65 26.31
CA CYS A 302 -3.71 -8.78 25.55
C CYS A 302 -2.93 -7.86 24.59
N LEU A 303 -1.85 -7.23 25.05
CA LEU A 303 -1.01 -6.35 24.23
C LEU A 303 -0.27 -7.12 23.12
N LEU A 304 0.19 -8.34 23.38
CA LEU A 304 0.79 -9.20 22.35
C LEU A 304 -0.25 -9.64 21.31
N LEU A 305 -1.48 -9.94 21.72
CA LEU A 305 -2.59 -10.21 20.80
C LEU A 305 -2.95 -8.98 19.97
N MET A 306 -3.00 -7.78 20.57
CA MET A 306 -3.20 -6.53 19.84
C MET A 306 -2.06 -6.27 18.85
N ASN A 307 -0.82 -6.56 19.22
CA ASN A 307 0.32 -6.50 18.32
C ASN A 307 0.11 -7.41 17.10
N VAL A 308 -0.27 -8.68 17.30
CA VAL A 308 -0.49 -9.63 16.20
C VAL A 308 -1.70 -9.22 15.35
N ALA A 309 -2.79 -8.74 15.94
CA ALA A 309 -4.02 -8.40 15.24
C ALA A 309 -3.89 -7.14 14.36
N PHE A 310 -3.17 -6.13 14.83
CA PHE A 310 -3.01 -4.84 14.14
C PHE A 310 -1.70 -4.70 13.37
N PHE A 311 -0.90 -5.76 13.26
CA PHE A 311 0.31 -5.73 12.46
C PHE A 311 -0.05 -5.62 10.97
N ASP A 312 0.68 -4.77 10.24
CA ASP A 312 0.48 -4.64 8.80
C ASP A 312 1.16 -5.80 8.06
N TYR A 313 0.35 -6.81 7.71
CA TYR A 313 0.78 -7.95 6.90
C TYR A 313 0.77 -7.65 5.39
N GLY A 314 0.23 -6.49 4.98
CA GLY A 314 0.12 -6.08 3.60
C GLY A 314 1.46 -5.58 3.03
N GLY A 315 1.76 -5.98 1.79
CA GLY A 315 2.91 -5.44 1.03
C GLY A 315 2.55 -4.32 0.05
N GLY A 316 1.27 -3.95 -0.05
CA GLY A 316 0.74 -3.06 -1.09
C GLY A 316 0.40 -1.66 -0.60
N THR A 317 0.25 -0.72 -1.55
CA THR A 317 -0.10 0.70 -1.36
C THR A 317 -1.56 0.95 -0.91
N GLY A 318 -2.21 -0.04 -0.30
CA GLY A 318 -3.56 0.09 0.27
C GLY A 318 -3.51 0.72 1.66
N ALA A 319 -4.66 1.20 2.15
CA ALA A 319 -4.83 1.93 3.41
C ALA A 319 -3.94 1.38 4.53
N HIS A 320 -2.82 2.06 4.77
CA HIS A 320 -1.82 1.69 5.75
C HIS A 320 -2.46 1.86 7.13
N LEU A 321 -2.73 0.76 7.82
CA LEU A 321 -3.02 0.84 9.25
C LEU A 321 -1.83 1.57 9.90
N PRO A 322 -2.03 2.38 10.95
CA PRO A 322 -0.92 3.01 11.63
C PRO A 322 -0.02 1.90 12.17
N ALA A 323 1.11 1.63 11.51
CA ALA A 323 2.09 0.63 11.94
C ALA A 323 2.52 0.85 13.40
N SER A 324 2.32 2.08 13.89
CA SER A 324 2.48 2.49 15.28
C SER A 324 1.65 1.68 16.27
N ILE A 325 0.41 1.26 15.98
CA ILE A 325 -0.43 0.58 16.99
C ILE A 325 0.21 -0.76 17.38
N SER A 326 0.54 -1.59 16.39
CA SER A 326 1.13 -2.90 16.62
C SER A 326 2.49 -2.80 17.33
N THR A 327 3.40 -1.97 16.81
CA THR A 327 4.74 -1.80 17.41
C THR A 327 4.66 -1.20 18.81
N ASN A 328 3.76 -0.24 19.05
CA ASN A 328 3.59 0.36 20.38
C ASN A 328 3.02 -0.67 21.37
N SER A 329 2.05 -1.48 20.96
CA SER A 329 1.53 -2.56 21.81
C SER A 329 2.61 -3.59 22.15
N ALA A 330 3.46 -3.98 21.19
CA ALA A 330 4.56 -4.90 21.43
C ALA A 330 5.61 -4.31 22.39
N MET A 331 5.97 -3.04 22.21
CA MET A 331 6.90 -2.34 23.11
C MET A 331 6.33 -2.22 24.52
N MET A 332 5.03 -1.89 24.66
CA MET A 332 4.37 -1.84 25.97
C MET A 332 4.29 -3.22 26.63
N ALA A 333 3.97 -4.28 25.88
CA ALA A 333 3.99 -5.65 26.41
C ALA A 333 5.38 -6.01 26.92
N SER A 334 6.41 -5.67 26.14
CA SER A 334 7.80 -5.96 26.45
C SER A 334 8.31 -5.18 27.66
N THR A 335 7.96 -3.90 27.80
CA THR A 335 8.36 -3.08 28.95
C THR A 335 7.68 -3.55 30.24
N VAL A 336 6.39 -3.90 30.18
CA VAL A 336 5.64 -4.47 31.32
C VAL A 336 6.26 -5.80 31.76
N LEU A 337 6.58 -6.70 30.83
CA LEU A 337 7.27 -7.97 31.15
C LEU A 337 8.70 -7.75 31.67
N ALA A 338 9.47 -6.86 31.04
CA ALA A 338 10.85 -6.55 31.43
C ALA A 338 10.93 -6.03 32.87
N SER A 339 9.98 -5.16 33.27
CA SER A 339 9.95 -4.53 34.58
C SER A 339 9.85 -5.52 35.75
N ARG A 340 9.44 -6.77 35.50
CA ARG A 340 9.36 -7.84 36.51
C ARG A 340 10.65 -8.63 36.68
N LEU A 341 11.67 -8.36 35.88
CA LEU A 341 12.95 -9.03 36.00
C LEU A 341 13.76 -8.47 37.19
N PRO A 342 14.56 -9.31 37.88
CA PRO A 342 15.13 -8.99 39.19
C PRO A 342 16.19 -7.89 39.13
N SER A 343 16.91 -7.74 38.02
CA SER A 343 18.00 -6.76 37.88
C SER A 343 17.78 -5.79 36.71
N THR A 344 18.33 -4.58 36.83
CA THR A 344 18.27 -3.54 35.79
C THR A 344 18.94 -4.00 34.50
N THR A 345 19.98 -4.84 34.58
CA THR A 345 20.62 -5.45 33.40
C THR A 345 19.67 -6.37 32.63
N HIS A 346 18.77 -7.05 33.33
CA HIS A 346 17.78 -7.93 32.70
C HIS A 346 16.73 -7.10 31.98
N VAL A 347 16.24 -6.03 32.62
CA VAL A 347 15.29 -5.06 32.05
C VAL A 347 15.89 -4.42 30.80
N PHE A 348 17.13 -3.92 30.90
CA PHE A 348 17.89 -3.38 29.78
C PHE A 348 18.00 -4.37 28.62
N SER A 349 18.47 -5.59 28.89
CA SER A 349 18.70 -6.61 27.85
C SER A 349 17.39 -7.02 27.16
N LEU A 350 16.31 -7.23 27.91
CA LEU A 350 15.02 -7.61 27.34
C LEU A 350 14.39 -6.47 26.53
N THR A 351 14.50 -5.23 27.01
CA THR A 351 13.96 -4.05 26.30
C THR A 351 14.72 -3.79 25.00
N LEU A 352 16.05 -3.87 25.02
CA LEU A 352 16.86 -3.78 23.79
C LEU A 352 16.52 -4.91 22.81
N PHE A 353 16.43 -6.16 23.29
CA PHE A 353 15.99 -7.29 22.48
C PHE A 353 14.59 -7.09 21.89
N SER A 354 13.65 -6.51 22.64
CA SER A 354 12.30 -6.22 22.14
C SER A 354 12.31 -5.19 21.00
N ILE A 355 13.21 -4.20 21.06
CA ILE A 355 13.37 -3.21 19.99
C ILE A 355 13.91 -3.90 18.72
N GLU A 356 14.85 -4.81 18.86
CA GLU A 356 15.39 -5.59 17.74
C GLU A 356 14.31 -6.45 17.09
N VAL A 357 13.51 -7.18 17.88
CA VAL A 357 12.49 -8.11 17.39
C VAL A 357 11.24 -7.39 16.84
N PHE A 358 10.78 -6.31 17.47
CA PHE A 358 9.51 -5.67 17.12
C PHE A 358 9.64 -4.38 16.32
N ALA A 359 10.80 -3.71 16.31
CA ALA A 359 11.00 -2.52 15.47
C ALA A 359 11.94 -2.79 14.30
N LEU A 360 13.13 -3.35 14.54
CA LEU A 360 14.15 -3.50 13.49
C LEU A 360 13.86 -4.69 12.57
N PHE A 361 13.51 -5.84 13.14
CA PHE A 361 13.29 -7.07 12.38
C PHE A 361 12.14 -6.98 11.36
N PRO A 362 10.98 -6.34 11.64
CA PRO A 362 9.94 -6.09 10.64
C PRO A 362 10.41 -5.28 9.43
N ILE A 363 11.25 -4.27 9.66
CA ILE A 363 11.81 -3.42 8.59
C ILE A 363 12.69 -4.27 7.68
N PHE A 364 13.64 -5.01 8.26
CA PHE A 364 14.54 -5.90 7.52
C PHE A 364 13.79 -6.96 6.71
N ARG A 365 12.75 -7.55 7.28
CA ARG A 365 11.92 -8.55 6.59
C ARG A 365 11.18 -7.97 5.39
N ARG A 366 10.56 -6.80 5.52
CA ARG A 366 9.83 -6.14 4.41
C ARG A 366 10.77 -5.90 3.23
N GLN A 367 11.96 -5.45 3.55
CA GLN A 367 13.09 -5.22 2.68
C GLN A 367 13.62 -6.50 2.01
N LEU A 368 13.85 -7.57 2.78
CA LEU A 368 14.30 -8.85 2.26
C LEU A 368 13.28 -9.46 1.29
N ARG A 369 11.97 -9.29 1.56
CA ARG A 369 10.89 -9.77 0.69
C ARG A 369 10.82 -9.02 -0.64
N SER A 370 10.99 -7.69 -0.65
CA SER A 370 10.98 -6.92 -1.91
C SER A 370 12.14 -7.29 -2.82
N ILE A 371 13.23 -7.74 -2.21
CA ILE A 371 14.48 -8.01 -2.87
C ILE A 371 14.57 -9.47 -3.36
N SER A 372 14.37 -10.44 -2.46
CA SER A 372 14.60 -11.86 -2.76
C SER A 372 13.50 -12.75 -2.21
N TRP A 373 12.84 -13.46 -3.12
CA TRP A 373 11.84 -14.47 -2.76
C TRP A 373 12.45 -15.64 -1.97
N ARG A 374 13.64 -16.10 -2.36
CA ARG A 374 14.36 -17.19 -1.69
C ARG A 374 14.79 -16.80 -0.27
N GLY A 375 15.28 -15.57 -0.07
CA GLY A 375 15.66 -15.05 1.24
C GLY A 375 14.49 -15.06 2.22
N GLN A 376 13.32 -14.59 1.76
CA GLN A 376 12.08 -14.62 2.52
C GLN A 376 11.70 -16.04 2.98
N LEU A 377 11.78 -17.03 2.07
CA LEU A 377 11.51 -18.44 2.43
C LEU A 377 12.53 -18.98 3.43
N THR A 378 13.83 -18.76 3.20
CA THR A 378 14.88 -19.21 4.14
C THR A 378 14.71 -18.61 5.53
N LEU A 379 14.37 -17.32 5.62
CA LEU A 379 14.09 -16.65 6.88
C LEU A 379 12.90 -17.29 7.60
N THR A 380 11.86 -17.67 6.85
CA THR A 380 10.68 -18.35 7.40
C THR A 380 11.05 -19.68 8.02
N TYR A 381 11.83 -20.52 7.32
CA TYR A 381 12.28 -21.80 7.86
C TYR A 381 13.10 -21.61 9.15
N ILE A 382 14.05 -20.68 9.17
CA ILE A 382 14.88 -20.41 10.36
C ILE A 382 14.00 -19.98 11.54
N LEU A 383 13.05 -19.06 11.32
CA LEU A 383 12.15 -18.59 12.37
C LEU A 383 11.22 -19.69 12.88
N VAL A 384 10.66 -20.51 12.00
CA VAL A 384 9.78 -21.61 12.39
C VAL A 384 10.54 -22.65 13.21
N ILE A 385 11.76 -23.02 12.80
CA ILE A 385 12.63 -23.94 13.55
C ILE A 385 12.95 -23.35 14.94
N GLY A 386 13.37 -22.08 15.00
CA GLY A 386 13.69 -21.41 16.26
C GLY A 386 12.49 -21.29 17.20
N ALA A 387 11.32 -20.88 16.68
CA ALA A 387 10.10 -20.74 17.47
C ALA A 387 9.58 -22.09 17.96
N SER A 388 9.46 -23.09 17.09
CA SER A 388 8.93 -24.42 17.45
C SER A 388 9.84 -25.16 18.42
N GLY A 389 11.16 -25.15 18.17
CA GLY A 389 12.15 -25.70 19.10
C GLY A 389 12.13 -24.97 20.44
N GLY A 390 12.12 -23.63 20.42
CA GLY A 390 12.08 -22.80 21.63
C GLY A 390 10.83 -23.06 22.48
N VAL A 391 9.64 -23.05 21.87
CA VAL A 391 8.37 -23.31 22.57
C VAL A 391 8.40 -24.69 23.23
N PHE A 392 8.79 -25.73 22.50
CA PHE A 392 8.78 -27.08 23.05
C PHE A 392 9.81 -27.28 24.17
N VAL A 393 10.99 -26.67 24.05
CA VAL A 393 12.02 -26.65 25.10
C VAL A 393 11.53 -25.93 26.36
N THR A 394 10.81 -24.82 26.22
CA THR A 394 10.23 -24.12 27.38
C THR A 394 9.16 -24.95 28.09
N LEU A 395 8.30 -25.66 27.34
CA LEU A 395 7.21 -26.47 27.89
C LEU A 395 7.69 -27.77 28.57
N THR A 396 8.65 -28.47 27.97
CA THR A 396 9.07 -29.82 28.42
C THR A 396 10.20 -29.82 29.45
N GLY A 397 10.73 -28.65 29.79
CA GLY A 397 11.74 -28.54 30.84
C GLY A 397 13.20 -28.55 30.36
N GLY A 398 13.45 -28.68 29.06
CA GLY A 398 14.80 -28.59 28.47
C GLY A 398 15.24 -29.81 27.68
N GLY A 399 16.37 -29.68 26.97
CA GLY A 399 17.07 -30.79 26.32
C GLY A 399 17.00 -30.80 24.79
N TRP A 400 17.99 -31.45 24.18
CA TRP A 400 18.12 -31.55 22.73
C TRP A 400 17.01 -32.39 22.09
N GLY A 401 16.59 -33.48 22.75
CA GLY A 401 15.48 -34.31 22.28
C GLY A 401 14.16 -33.54 22.22
N ALA A 402 13.88 -32.72 23.23
CA ALA A 402 12.75 -31.81 23.23
C ALA A 402 12.83 -30.79 22.09
N CYS A 403 13.99 -30.18 21.86
CA CYS A 403 14.17 -29.25 20.75
C CYS A 403 13.85 -29.91 19.40
N ILE A 404 14.39 -31.10 19.14
CA ILE A 404 14.17 -31.83 17.89
C ILE A 404 12.70 -32.23 17.74
N ALA A 405 12.08 -32.76 18.79
CA ALA A 405 10.66 -33.09 18.79
C ALA A 405 9.78 -31.87 18.52
N GLY A 406 10.13 -30.73 19.12
CA GLY A 406 9.48 -29.44 18.89
C GLY A 406 9.58 -28.98 17.45
N ILE A 407 10.76 -29.06 16.84
CA ILE A 407 11.00 -28.68 15.45
C ILE A 407 10.14 -29.53 14.50
N ILE A 408 10.11 -30.85 14.71
CA ILE A 408 9.32 -31.76 13.87
C ILE A 408 7.83 -31.48 14.04
N LEU A 409 7.33 -31.50 15.29
CA LEU A 409 5.91 -31.33 15.57
C LEU A 409 5.42 -29.93 15.18
N GLY A 410 6.15 -28.88 15.55
CA GLY A 410 5.80 -27.50 15.22
C GLY A 410 5.94 -27.19 13.73
N GLY A 411 6.93 -27.77 13.05
CA GLY A 411 7.05 -27.68 11.59
C GLY A 411 5.86 -28.31 10.88
N ILE A 412 5.42 -29.49 11.31
CA ILE A 412 4.23 -30.17 10.78
C ILE A 412 2.98 -29.33 11.03
N ILE A 413 2.76 -28.86 12.27
CA ILE A 413 1.59 -28.06 12.63
C ILE A 413 1.54 -26.76 11.84
N THR A 414 2.66 -26.04 11.72
CA THR A 414 2.71 -24.77 10.97
C THR A 414 2.44 -24.98 9.48
N PHE A 415 2.99 -26.05 8.88
CA PHE A 415 2.70 -26.40 7.49
C PHE A 415 1.22 -26.69 7.26
N PHE A 416 0.62 -27.55 8.10
CA PHE A 416 -0.81 -27.86 7.99
C PHE A 416 -1.71 -26.65 8.27
N ALA A 417 -1.34 -25.78 9.23
CA ALA A 417 -2.09 -24.56 9.51
C ALA A 417 -2.07 -23.59 8.32
N MET A 418 -0.90 -23.37 7.69
CA MET A 418 -0.80 -22.56 6.47
C MET A 418 -1.58 -23.17 5.30
N ALA A 419 -1.46 -24.49 5.09
CA ALA A 419 -2.17 -25.19 4.03
C ALA A 419 -3.69 -25.13 4.23
N PHE A 420 -4.16 -25.36 5.46
CA PHE A 420 -5.57 -25.27 5.82
C PHE A 420 -6.10 -23.85 5.67
N CYS A 421 -5.35 -22.84 6.13
CA CYS A 421 -5.73 -21.44 5.97
C CYS A 421 -5.83 -21.03 4.49
N SER A 422 -4.86 -21.44 3.67
CA SER A 422 -4.84 -21.17 2.22
C SER A 422 -6.00 -21.86 1.50
N TRP A 423 -6.26 -23.13 1.84
CA TRP A 423 -7.43 -23.87 1.33
C TRP A 423 -8.75 -23.25 1.78
N TRP A 424 -8.85 -22.79 3.02
CA TRP A 424 -10.05 -22.11 3.51
C TRP A 424 -10.29 -20.80 2.74
N LEU A 425 -9.26 -19.98 2.53
CA LEU A 425 -9.35 -18.74 1.77
C LEU A 425 -9.74 -18.96 0.31
N ILE A 426 -9.27 -20.03 -0.34
CA ILE A 426 -9.72 -20.38 -1.69
C ILE A 426 -11.21 -20.75 -1.70
N GLY A 427 -11.66 -21.50 -0.69
CA GLY A 427 -13.07 -21.84 -0.50
C GLY A 427 -13.95 -20.62 -0.25
N LEU A 428 -13.41 -19.57 0.37
CA LEU A 428 -14.11 -18.31 0.60
C LEU A 428 -14.22 -17.43 -0.65
N GLN A 429 -13.38 -17.63 -1.69
CA GLN A 429 -13.46 -16.83 -2.92
C GLN A 429 -14.84 -16.89 -3.58
N LYS A 430 -15.53 -18.03 -3.47
CA LYS A 430 -16.88 -18.21 -4.02
C LYS A 430 -17.94 -17.29 -3.39
N TYR A 431 -17.68 -16.74 -2.21
CA TYR A 431 -18.58 -15.81 -1.52
C TYR A 431 -18.20 -14.34 -1.76
N LYS A 432 -17.11 -14.05 -2.51
CA LYS A 432 -16.70 -12.67 -2.80
C LYS A 432 -17.69 -12.03 -3.79
N ASN A 433 -18.29 -10.93 -3.37
CA ASN A 433 -19.28 -10.17 -4.15
C ASN A 433 -18.92 -8.68 -4.18
N GLU A 434 -18.06 -8.31 -5.11
CA GLU A 434 -17.64 -6.93 -5.34
C GLU A 434 -18.33 -6.40 -6.59
N ILE A 435 -19.24 -5.45 -6.39
CA ILE A 435 -19.94 -4.78 -7.48
C ILE A 435 -19.09 -3.57 -7.87
N HIS A 436 -18.58 -3.59 -9.10
CA HIS A 436 -17.96 -2.43 -9.70
C HIS A 436 -19.00 -1.67 -10.50
N GLY A 437 -19.00 -0.36 -10.36
CA GLY A 437 -19.97 0.48 -11.05
C GLY A 437 -19.36 1.76 -11.61
N PRO A 438 -20.14 2.51 -12.39
CA PRO A 438 -19.73 3.80 -12.91
C PRO A 438 -19.53 4.88 -11.83
N TRP A 439 -19.84 4.62 -10.55
CA TRP A 439 -19.49 5.52 -9.44
C TRP A 439 -18.06 5.28 -8.90
N ASP A 440 -17.40 4.19 -9.28
CA ASP A 440 -16.05 3.92 -8.82
C ASP A 440 -15.04 4.90 -9.45
N PRO A 441 -14.06 5.38 -8.67
CA PRO A 441 -13.02 6.26 -9.17
C PRO A 441 -12.23 5.56 -10.28
N ALA A 442 -12.13 6.22 -11.43
CA ALA A 442 -11.35 5.72 -12.55
C ALA A 442 -9.87 5.64 -12.12
N ARG A 443 -9.28 4.44 -12.19
CA ARG A 443 -7.85 4.27 -11.95
C ARG A 443 -7.07 4.58 -13.22
N PRO A 444 -6.07 5.47 -13.20
CA PRO A 444 -5.27 5.79 -14.38
C PRO A 444 -4.51 4.53 -14.83
N ILE A 445 -4.64 4.19 -16.11
CA ILE A 445 -3.82 3.16 -16.74
C ILE A 445 -2.48 3.81 -17.08
N ILE A 446 -1.49 3.66 -16.20
CA ILE A 446 -0.13 4.16 -16.46
C ILE A 446 0.51 3.20 -17.48
N ARG A 447 0.40 3.51 -18.76
CA ARG A 447 1.20 2.84 -19.79
C ARG A 447 2.64 3.32 -19.63
N ARG A 448 3.55 2.39 -19.32
CA ARG A 448 4.99 2.70 -19.14
C ARG A 448 5.72 2.98 -20.45
N ARG A 449 5.08 2.79 -21.61
CA ARG A 449 5.63 3.15 -22.92
C ARG A 449 4.54 3.76 -23.79
N TRP A 450 4.87 4.89 -24.40
CA TRP A 450 4.16 5.42 -25.56
C TRP A 450 4.91 4.87 -26.77
N ASP A 451 4.48 3.69 -27.25
CA ASP A 451 4.82 3.22 -28.59
C ASP A 451 3.64 3.55 -29.52
#